data_AF-A0A9P9QZH4-F1
#
_entry.id   AF-A0A9P9QZH4-F1
#
_cell.length_a   1.000
_cell.length_b   1.000
_cell.length_c   1.000
_cell.angle_alpha   90.00
_cell.angle_beta   90.00
_cell.angle_gamma   90.00
#
_symmetry.space_group_name_H-M   'P 1'
#
loop_
_entity.id
_entity.type
_entity.pdbx_description
1 polymer ?
#
loop_
_entity_poly.entity_id
_entity_poly.type
_entity_poly.pdbx_seq_one_letter_code
_entity_poly.pdbx_strand_id
1 'polypeptide(L)' 'TIWFKGLYLSIYNQQTEDYKTHIVNETPTTESESYTVPAGYSVYVRAAT' A
#
# COMPACT_ATOMS: atom_id res chain seq x y z
N THR A 1 -4.48 6.70 7.42
CA THR A 1 -3.02 6.68 7.13
C THR A 1 -2.44 5.41 7.68
N ILE A 2 -1.47 4.83 6.97
CA ILE A 2 -0.70 3.66 7.42
C ILE A 2 0.79 3.98 7.31
N TRP A 3 1.61 3.28 8.08
CA TRP A 3 3.06 3.24 7.88
C TRP A 3 3.41 1.90 7.27
N PHE A 4 4.19 1.91 6.19
CA PHE A 4 4.52 0.70 5.46
C PHE A 4 6.01 0.62 5.18
N LYS A 5 6.54 -0.58 5.41
CA LYS A 5 7.86 -1.02 5.01
C LYS A 5 7.75 -2.46 4.51
N GLY A 6 8.15 -2.75 3.27
CA GLY A 6 7.99 -4.10 2.73
C GLY A 6 8.09 -4.22 1.22
N LEU A 7 7.56 -5.34 0.69
CA LEU A 7 7.59 -5.65 -0.74
C LEU A 7 6.36 -5.17 -1.49
N TYR A 8 5.17 -5.32 -0.90
CA TYR A 8 3.92 -5.02 -1.60
C TYR A 8 2.97 -4.21 -0.74
N LEU A 9 2.51 -3.09 -1.30
CA LEU A 9 1.42 -2.28 -0.78
C LEU A 9 0.49 -1.90 -1.93
N SER A 10 -0.80 -2.17 -1.79
CA SER A 10 -1.84 -1.65 -2.68
C SER A 10 -2.92 -0.96 -1.87
N ILE A 11 -3.22 0.29 -2.20
CA ILE A 11 -4.35 1.06 -1.68
C ILE A 11 -5.31 1.22 -2.86
N TYR A 12 -6.39 0.46 -2.85
CA TYR A 12 -7.25 0.23 -4.01
C TYR A 12 -8.73 0.35 -3.66
N ASN A 13 -9.49 1.01 -4.52
CA ASN A 13 -10.95 1.07 -4.44
C ASN A 13 -11.55 0.11 -5.46
N GLN A 14 -12.18 -0.96 -4.97
CA GLN A 14 -12.78 -2.00 -5.81
C GLN A 14 -14.04 -1.54 -6.56
N GLN A 15 -14.74 -0.52 -6.07
CA GLN A 15 -15.97 -0.03 -6.72
C GLN A 15 -15.65 0.81 -7.96
N THR A 16 -14.56 1.58 -7.91
CA THR A 16 -14.14 2.47 -8.99
C THR A 16 -12.94 1.95 -9.78
N GLU A 17 -12.42 0.79 -9.39
CA GLU A 17 -11.18 0.20 -9.90
C GLU A 17 -9.95 1.13 -9.86
N ASP A 18 -9.91 2.04 -8.87
CA ASP A 18 -8.87 3.07 -8.76
C ASP A 18 -7.76 2.68 -7.76
N TYR A 19 -6.51 2.88 -8.16
CA TYR A 19 -5.34 2.75 -7.29
C TYR A 19 -4.87 4.12 -6.81
N LYS A 20 -4.75 4.27 -5.49
CA LYS A 20 -4.08 5.43 -4.89
C LYS A 20 -2.61 5.19 -4.64
N THR A 21 -2.24 3.95 -4.34
CA THR A 21 -0.84 3.54 -4.18
C THR A 21 -0.74 2.09 -4.64
N HIS A 22 0.30 1.77 -5.40
CA HIS A 22 0.59 0.40 -5.82
C HIS A 22 2.10 0.21 -5.89
N ILE A 23 2.67 -0.34 -4.82
CA ILE A 23 4.09 -0.65 -4.66
C ILE A 23 4.26 -2.14 -4.85
N VAL A 24 5.17 -2.51 -5.75
CA VAL A 24 5.57 -3.90 -6.02
C VAL A 24 7.08 -3.91 -6.19
N ASN A 25 7.79 -4.23 -5.11
CA ASN A 25 9.25 -4.29 -5.11
C ASN A 25 9.74 -5.74 -5.10
N GLU A 26 10.90 -5.98 -5.71
CA GLU A 26 11.63 -7.25 -5.57
C GLU A 26 12.40 -7.32 -4.25
N THR A 27 12.86 -6.17 -3.75
CA THR A 27 13.56 -6.01 -2.47
C THR A 27 12.72 -5.17 -1.50
N PRO A 28 12.65 -5.52 -0.20
CA PRO A 28 11.82 -4.76 0.74
C PRO A 28 12.34 -3.34 0.88
N THR A 29 11.43 -2.37 1.04
CA THR A 29 11.86 -1.02 1.39
C THR A 29 12.67 -1.05 2.70
N THR A 30 13.69 -0.20 2.80
CA THR A 30 14.55 -0.13 3.99
C THR A 30 13.93 0.76 5.07
N GLU A 31 13.19 1.78 4.65
CA GLU A 31 12.53 2.77 5.51
C GLU A 31 11.02 2.54 5.58
N SER A 32 10.43 3.02 6.67
CA SER A 32 8.98 3.03 6.85
C SER A 32 8.44 4.40 6.43
N GLU A 33 7.55 4.39 5.45
CA GLU A 33 6.92 5.60 4.92
C GLU A 33 5.43 5.63 5.23
N SER A 34 4.87 6.83 5.35
CA SER A 34 3.44 7.01 5.61
C SER A 34 2.63 7.15 4.31
N TYR A 35 1.53 6.41 4.20
CA TYR A 35 0.61 6.49 3.06
C TYR A 35 -0.81 6.83 3.52
N THR A 36 -1.44 7.81 2.86
CA THR A 36 -2.82 8.18 3.12
C THR A 36 -3.76 7.14 2.50
N VAL A 37 -4.72 6.65 3.30
CA VAL A 37 -5.77 5.73 2.85
C VAL A 37 -7.08 6.52 2.82
N PRO A 38 -7.62 6.86 1.64
CA PRO A 38 -8.90 7.55 1.56
C PRO A 38 -10.05 6.66 2.01
N ALA A 39 -11.18 7.26 2.39
CA ALA A 39 -12.39 6.51 2.72
C ALA A 39 -12.87 5.69 1.51
N GLY A 40 -13.28 4.44 1.75
CA GLY A 40 -13.73 3.52 0.70
C GLY A 40 -12.60 2.77 -0.03
N TYR A 41 -11.33 3.01 0.33
CA TYR A 41 -10.20 2.25 -0.21
C TYR A 41 -9.82 1.11 0.74
N SER A 42 -9.49 -0.03 0.15
CA SER A 42 -8.94 -1.20 0.81
C SER A 42 -7.41 -1.16 0.75
N VAL A 43 -6.77 -1.72 1.78
CA VAL A 43 -5.31 -1.86 1.84
C VAL A 43 -4.95 -3.32 1.74
N TYR A 44 -4.10 -3.67 0.78
CA TYR A 44 -3.53 -4.99 0.60
C TYR A 44 -2.03 -4.92 0.82
N VAL A 45 -1.53 -5.77 1.71
CA VAL A 45 -0.13 -5.79 2.12
C VAL A 45 0.40 -7.20 2.00
N ARG A 46 1.60 -7.36 1.44
CA ARG A 46 2.31 -8.64 1.43
C ARG A 46 3.79 -8.42 1.74
N ALA A 47 4.32 -9.29 2.61
CA ALA A 47 5.71 -9.25 3.07
C ALA A 47 6.14 -7.85 3.56
N ALA A 48 5.35 -7.32 4.51
CA ALA A 48 5.67 -6.11 5.26
C ALA A 48 6.23 -6.42 6.64
N THR A 49 6.95 -5.47 7.22
CA THR A 49 7.59 -5.55 8.54
C THR A 49 7.31 -4.31 9.37
#